data_AF-A0A3A8IEV8-F1
#
_entry.id   AF-A0A3A8IEV8-F1
#
_cell.length_a   1.000
_cell.length_b   1.000
_cell.length_c   1.000
_cell.angle_alpha   90.00
_cell.angle_beta   90.00
_cell.angle_gamma   90.00
#
_symmetry.space_group_name_H-M   'P 1'
#
loop_
_entity.id
_entity.type
_entity.pdbx_description
1 polymer ?
#
loop_
_entity_poly.entity_id
_entity_poly.type
_entity_poly.pdbx_seq_one_letter_code
_entity_poly.pdbx_strand_id
1 'polypeptide(L)'
;MAAPPNHNPSTWSELFGSGGLEGDDAKETIRRLTPSVLTHANSPVRQVGPLSSTLSRAIVLCGPTEGRALAEPLARLAETALQRTAATFEDLRPEQVVNILSFVNALECLGLVDGLLARAPVEAWLNALMKAHHTLHEELAYRCGLVSLAQGLPDLAARFVEGGKLPATFTPGQTFGFNVQGFVRYLATALRQQARAEDVRPAWDMFVEVFPLKSAADTLEWQDLFWAARAYHVGFEHRPVAEVAEALHSRVKPAG
;
A
#
# COMPACT_ATOMS: atom_id res chain seq x y z
N MET A 1 0.60 19.52 34.05
CA MET A 1 0.57 19.81 32.60
C MET A 1 -0.38 18.81 31.97
N ALA A 2 -1.50 19.26 31.42
CA ALA A 2 -2.38 18.37 30.66
C ALA A 2 -1.67 18.04 29.34
N ALA A 3 -1.58 16.75 28.99
CA ALA A 3 -1.15 16.37 27.65
C ALA A 3 -2.10 17.03 26.64
N PRO A 4 -1.59 17.63 25.55
CA PRO A 4 -2.47 18.11 24.50
C PRO A 4 -3.34 16.95 24.02
N PRO A 5 -4.62 17.18 23.67
CA PRO A 5 -5.47 16.14 23.15
C PRO A 5 -4.79 15.50 21.93
N ASN A 6 -4.67 14.18 21.94
CA ASN A 6 -4.13 13.38 20.84
C ASN A 6 -5.11 13.50 19.66
N HIS A 7 -4.95 14.54 18.85
CA HIS A 7 -5.83 14.79 17.72
C HIS A 7 -5.30 14.02 16.52
N ASN A 8 -5.51 12.70 16.51
CA ASN A 8 -5.27 11.90 15.32
C ASN A 8 -6.38 12.22 14.30
N PRO A 9 -6.05 12.79 13.12
CA PRO A 9 -7.05 13.11 12.11
C PRO A 9 -7.74 11.84 11.61
N SER A 10 -9.07 11.88 11.56
CA SER A 10 -9.95 10.72 11.33
C SER A 10 -10.83 10.88 10.09
N THR A 11 -10.72 12.00 9.39
CA THR A 11 -11.43 12.26 8.12
C THR A 11 -10.47 12.76 7.07
N TRP A 12 -10.83 12.60 5.79
CA TRP A 12 -10.07 13.19 4.69
C TRP A 12 -9.98 14.72 4.82
N SER A 13 -11.08 15.38 5.18
CA SER A 13 -11.08 16.84 5.39
C SER A 13 -10.11 17.29 6.48
N GLU A 14 -9.91 16.54 7.56
CA GLU A 14 -8.93 16.88 8.61
C GLU A 14 -7.48 16.67 8.12
N LEU A 15 -7.24 15.57 7.40
CA LEU A 15 -5.94 15.24 6.80
C LEU A 15 -5.48 16.29 5.77
N PHE A 16 -6.41 16.84 4.99
CA PHE A 16 -6.15 17.89 4.00
C PHE A 16 -6.29 19.32 4.57
N GLY A 17 -7.18 19.53 5.54
CA GLY A 17 -7.65 20.85 5.99
C GLY A 17 -6.87 21.48 7.14
N SER A 18 -6.00 20.73 7.82
CA SER A 18 -5.06 21.22 8.83
C SER A 18 -3.95 22.10 8.25
N GLY A 19 -4.26 22.95 7.25
CA GLY A 19 -3.27 23.71 6.48
C GLY A 19 -2.35 22.83 5.61
N GLY A 20 -2.67 21.54 5.44
CA GLY A 20 -1.79 20.57 4.78
C GLY A 20 -0.67 20.02 5.67
N LEU A 21 -0.73 20.22 7.00
CA LEU A 21 0.34 19.83 7.95
C LEU A 21 0.80 18.37 7.81
N GLU A 22 -0.12 17.41 7.68
CA GLU A 22 0.24 15.98 7.52
C GLU A 22 1.01 15.72 6.22
N GLY A 23 0.58 16.36 5.13
CA GLY A 23 1.28 16.32 3.86
C GLY A 23 2.64 17.01 3.96
N ASP A 24 2.70 18.20 4.53
CA ASP A 24 3.93 18.98 4.73
C ASP A 24 4.95 18.25 5.60
N ASP A 25 4.53 17.61 6.68
CA ASP A 25 5.38 16.76 7.53
C ASP A 25 5.94 15.57 6.75
N ALA A 26 5.11 14.92 5.94
CA ALA A 26 5.55 13.83 5.07
C ALA A 26 6.61 14.31 4.06
N LYS A 27 6.37 15.47 3.41
CA LYS A 27 7.31 16.07 2.46
C LYS A 27 8.64 16.41 3.14
N GLU A 28 8.58 17.07 4.29
CA GLU A 28 9.78 17.48 5.01
C GLU A 28 10.58 16.28 5.51
N THR A 29 9.90 15.25 5.99
CA THR A 29 10.54 13.99 6.37
C THR A 29 11.26 13.35 5.19
N ILE A 30 10.63 13.25 4.01
CA ILE A 30 11.28 12.69 2.81
C ILE A 30 12.46 13.57 2.38
N ARG A 31 12.31 14.90 2.34
CA ARG A 31 13.41 15.82 1.97
C ARG A 31 14.61 15.69 2.91
N ARG A 32 14.37 15.60 4.22
CA ARG A 32 15.42 15.47 5.23
C ARG A 32 16.15 14.13 5.14
N LEU A 33 15.42 13.04 4.89
CA LEU A 33 16.00 11.70 4.89
C LEU A 33 16.66 11.34 3.55
N THR A 34 16.20 11.91 2.44
CA THR A 34 16.69 11.59 1.09
C THR A 34 18.21 11.68 0.97
N PRO A 35 18.91 12.76 1.38
CA PRO A 35 20.37 12.82 1.28
C PRO A 35 21.08 11.65 1.99
N SER A 36 20.64 11.31 3.21
CA SER A 36 21.22 10.21 3.99
C SER A 36 20.96 8.85 3.35
N VAL A 37 19.75 8.63 2.83
CA VAL A 37 19.39 7.40 2.14
C VAL A 37 20.23 7.23 0.87
N LEU A 38 20.48 8.32 0.15
CA LEU A 38 21.29 8.32 -1.07
C LEU A 38 22.79 8.07 -0.79
N THR A 39 23.35 8.53 0.33
CA THR A 39 24.74 8.22 0.70
C THR A 39 24.93 6.77 1.12
N HIS A 40 23.86 6.10 1.56
CA HIS A 40 23.87 4.69 1.98
C HIS A 40 23.20 3.76 0.95
N ALA A 41 23.28 4.10 -0.34
CA ALA A 41 22.66 3.35 -1.44
C ALA A 41 23.05 1.86 -1.50
N ASN A 42 24.15 1.45 -0.87
CA ASN A 42 24.59 0.05 -0.77
C ASN A 42 23.82 -0.79 0.27
N SER A 43 23.03 -0.15 1.14
CA SER A 43 22.19 -0.82 2.15
C SER A 43 20.71 -0.38 2.05
N PRO A 44 20.09 -0.49 0.86
CA PRO A 44 18.78 0.10 0.59
C PRO A 44 17.69 -0.47 1.50
N VAL A 45 17.74 -1.76 1.86
CA VAL A 45 16.72 -2.41 2.70
C VAL A 45 16.54 -1.72 4.06
N ARG A 46 17.61 -1.21 4.66
CA ARG A 46 17.56 -0.48 5.94
C ARG A 46 17.12 0.98 5.79
N GLN A 47 17.26 1.54 4.60
CA GLN A 47 17.19 2.98 4.36
C GLN A 47 15.88 3.39 3.66
N VAL A 48 15.44 2.63 2.65
CA VAL A 48 14.23 2.96 1.86
C VAL A 48 12.98 2.28 2.38
N GLY A 49 13.10 1.10 3.02
CA GLY A 49 11.96 0.40 3.60
C GLY A 49 11.15 1.28 4.56
N PRO A 50 11.76 1.95 5.55
CA PRO A 50 11.04 2.86 6.45
C PRO A 50 10.38 4.07 5.75
N LEU A 51 10.78 4.41 4.53
CA LEU A 51 10.21 5.53 3.79
C LEU A 51 8.92 5.18 3.05
N SER A 52 8.57 3.89 2.87
CA SER A 52 7.44 3.50 2.03
C SER A 52 6.13 4.14 2.50
N SER A 53 5.85 4.08 3.79
CA SER A 53 4.63 4.63 4.37
C SER A 53 4.60 6.16 4.27
N THR A 54 5.71 6.83 4.60
CA THR A 54 5.84 8.30 4.49
C THR A 54 5.72 8.79 3.05
N LEU A 55 6.33 8.06 2.10
CA LEU A 55 6.25 8.39 0.68
C LEU A 55 4.81 8.22 0.17
N SER A 56 4.16 7.10 0.48
CA SER A 56 2.74 6.89 0.17
C SER A 56 1.88 8.01 0.75
N ARG A 57 2.08 8.41 2.01
CA ARG A 57 1.38 9.54 2.64
C ARG A 57 1.57 10.83 1.86
N ALA A 58 2.81 11.18 1.52
CA ALA A 58 3.12 12.39 0.75
C ALA A 58 2.43 12.39 -0.62
N ILE A 59 2.41 11.25 -1.32
CA ILE A 59 1.75 11.14 -2.63
C ILE A 59 0.24 11.32 -2.49
N VAL A 60 -0.40 10.66 -1.53
CA VAL A 60 -1.85 10.76 -1.33
C VAL A 60 -2.26 12.19 -0.96
N LEU A 61 -1.54 12.84 -0.05
CA LEU A 61 -1.95 14.14 0.50
C LEU A 61 -1.48 15.33 -0.33
N CYS A 62 -0.32 15.25 -0.98
CA CYS A 62 0.23 16.36 -1.77
C CYS A 62 0.01 16.19 -3.28
N GLY A 63 -0.42 15.02 -3.72
CA GLY A 63 -0.73 14.72 -5.11
C GLY A 63 0.46 14.17 -5.91
N PRO A 64 0.19 13.66 -7.12
CA PRO A 64 1.16 12.92 -7.92
C PRO A 64 2.33 13.78 -8.41
N THR A 65 2.11 15.07 -8.71
CA THR A 65 3.19 15.97 -9.18
C THR A 65 4.24 16.21 -8.09
N GLU A 66 3.82 16.59 -6.89
CA GLU A 66 4.71 16.80 -5.76
C GLU A 66 5.32 15.47 -5.29
N GLY A 67 4.51 14.41 -5.23
CA GLY A 67 4.97 13.05 -4.93
C GLY A 67 6.07 12.57 -5.87
N ARG A 68 5.94 12.84 -7.18
CA ARG A 68 6.97 12.53 -8.18
C ARG A 68 8.27 13.29 -7.92
N ALA A 69 8.19 14.60 -7.66
CA ALA A 69 9.36 15.42 -7.37
C ALA A 69 10.14 14.93 -6.13
N LEU A 70 9.44 14.45 -5.11
CA LEU A 70 10.04 13.87 -3.89
C LEU A 70 10.64 12.49 -4.12
N ALA A 71 9.99 11.67 -4.95
CA ALA A 71 10.36 10.29 -5.21
C ALA A 71 11.46 10.12 -6.26
N GLU A 72 11.59 11.05 -7.20
CA GLU A 72 12.52 10.97 -8.33
C GLU A 72 13.98 10.71 -7.91
N PRO A 73 14.56 11.39 -6.89
CA PRO A 73 15.92 11.08 -6.44
C PRO A 73 16.05 9.66 -5.88
N LEU A 74 14.98 9.12 -5.29
CA LEU A 74 14.93 7.81 -4.64
C LEU A 74 14.69 6.68 -5.65
N ALA A 75 14.11 6.97 -6.82
CA ALA A 75 13.73 5.97 -7.83
C ALA A 75 14.91 5.08 -8.25
N ARG A 76 16.12 5.67 -8.34
CA ARG A 76 17.37 4.95 -8.66
C ARG A 76 17.76 3.86 -7.66
N LEU A 77 17.14 3.83 -6.48
CA LEU A 77 17.39 2.81 -5.46
C LEU A 77 16.48 1.58 -5.62
N ALA A 78 15.41 1.65 -6.41
CA ALA A 78 14.38 0.62 -6.48
C ALA A 78 14.94 -0.74 -6.90
N GLU A 79 15.68 -0.78 -8.01
CA GLU A 79 16.24 -2.03 -8.53
C GLU A 79 17.26 -2.64 -7.56
N THR A 80 18.21 -1.83 -7.08
CA THR A 80 19.20 -2.26 -6.08
C THR A 80 18.53 -2.75 -4.79
N ALA A 81 17.44 -2.11 -4.37
CA ALA A 81 16.67 -2.54 -3.20
C ALA A 81 16.08 -3.94 -3.40
N LEU A 82 15.45 -4.21 -4.54
CA LEU A 82 14.90 -5.53 -4.85
C LEU A 82 15.99 -6.59 -4.99
N GLN A 83 17.09 -6.28 -5.70
CA GLN A 83 18.21 -7.20 -5.85
C GLN A 83 18.84 -7.58 -4.50
N ARG A 84 19.00 -6.60 -3.59
CA ARG A 84 19.51 -6.85 -2.23
C ARG A 84 18.52 -7.65 -1.40
N THR A 85 17.23 -7.32 -1.46
CA THR A 85 16.17 -8.12 -0.80
C THR A 85 16.19 -9.57 -1.29
N ALA A 86 16.35 -9.79 -2.59
CA ALA A 86 16.48 -11.14 -3.15
C ALA A 86 17.70 -11.88 -2.60
N ALA A 87 18.86 -11.21 -2.55
CA ALA A 87 20.13 -11.81 -2.15
C ALA A 87 20.20 -12.14 -0.66
N THR A 88 19.49 -11.40 0.20
CA THR A 88 19.53 -11.57 1.66
C THR A 88 18.16 -11.92 2.25
N PHE A 89 17.24 -12.46 1.44
CA PHE A 89 15.84 -12.66 1.83
C PHE A 89 15.69 -13.41 3.17
N GLU A 90 16.45 -14.50 3.35
CA GLU A 90 16.41 -15.34 4.55
C GLU A 90 16.89 -14.61 5.82
N ASP A 91 17.68 -13.55 5.69
CA ASP A 91 18.18 -12.74 6.81
C ASP A 91 17.27 -11.55 7.15
N LEU A 92 16.24 -11.29 6.32
CA LEU A 92 15.35 -10.16 6.48
C LEU A 92 14.12 -10.51 7.30
N ARG A 93 13.70 -9.56 8.13
CA ARG A 93 12.38 -9.65 8.75
C ARG A 93 11.29 -9.47 7.69
N PRO A 94 10.14 -10.15 7.81
CA PRO A 94 9.01 -10.01 6.90
C PRO A 94 8.61 -8.55 6.59
N GLU A 95 8.58 -7.68 7.60
CA GLU A 95 8.24 -6.26 7.45
C GLU A 95 9.22 -5.55 6.50
N GLN A 96 10.49 -5.91 6.55
CA GLN A 96 11.51 -5.28 5.70
C GLN A 96 11.30 -5.64 4.24
N VAL A 97 10.99 -6.90 3.95
CA VAL A 97 10.67 -7.36 2.59
C VAL A 97 9.45 -6.58 2.05
N VAL A 98 8.37 -6.55 2.83
CA VAL A 98 7.11 -5.95 2.40
C VAL A 98 7.24 -4.42 2.28
N ASN A 99 8.00 -3.76 3.14
CA ASN A 99 8.26 -2.33 3.03
C ASN A 99 9.06 -1.98 1.76
N ILE A 100 9.99 -2.84 1.34
CA ILE A 100 10.68 -2.65 0.05
C ILE A 100 9.72 -2.81 -1.12
N LEU A 101 8.85 -3.83 -1.08
CA LEU A 101 7.79 -3.98 -2.08
C LEU A 101 6.89 -2.74 -2.14
N SER A 102 6.47 -2.23 -0.98
CA SER A 102 5.64 -1.02 -0.85
C SER A 102 6.33 0.23 -1.39
N PHE A 103 7.63 0.39 -1.12
CA PHE A 103 8.43 1.49 -1.67
C PHE A 103 8.44 1.44 -3.20
N VAL A 104 8.76 0.28 -3.80
CA VAL A 104 8.76 0.13 -5.26
C VAL A 104 7.35 0.30 -5.84
N ASN A 105 6.31 -0.17 -5.14
CA ASN A 105 4.93 0.01 -5.56
C ASN A 105 4.55 1.49 -5.68
N ALA A 106 4.95 2.32 -4.71
CA ALA A 106 4.73 3.76 -4.77
C ALA A 106 5.43 4.40 -5.98
N LEU A 107 6.65 3.96 -6.31
CA LEU A 107 7.40 4.44 -7.47
C LEU A 107 6.76 4.01 -8.81
N GLU A 108 6.31 2.76 -8.92
CA GLU A 108 5.57 2.29 -10.10
C GLU A 108 4.26 3.03 -10.26
N CYS A 109 3.54 3.27 -9.17
CA CYS A 109 2.26 4.01 -9.19
C CYS A 109 2.42 5.49 -9.58
N LEU A 110 3.64 6.04 -9.46
CA LEU A 110 4.00 7.37 -9.96
C LEU A 110 4.55 7.36 -11.39
N GLY A 111 4.78 6.18 -11.99
CA GLY A 111 5.42 6.02 -13.30
C GLY A 111 6.90 6.38 -13.31
N LEU A 112 7.59 6.30 -12.16
CA LEU A 112 9.03 6.57 -12.06
C LEU A 112 9.90 5.34 -12.34
N VAL A 113 9.33 4.16 -12.15
CA VAL A 113 9.91 2.87 -12.52
C VAL A 113 8.79 2.01 -13.12
N ASP A 114 9.14 0.99 -13.90
CA ASP A 114 8.16 0.13 -14.56
C ASP A 114 8.57 -1.34 -14.48
N GLY A 115 7.58 -2.20 -14.24
CA GLY A 115 7.73 -3.66 -14.27
C GLY A 115 8.69 -4.28 -13.24
N LEU A 116 9.17 -3.53 -12.24
CA LEU A 116 10.10 -4.02 -11.23
C LEU A 116 9.43 -5.00 -10.25
N LEU A 117 8.13 -4.84 -10.01
CA LEU A 117 7.31 -5.75 -9.22
C LEU A 117 6.72 -6.87 -10.08
N ALA A 118 7.59 -7.56 -10.83
CA ALA A 118 7.21 -8.73 -11.60
C ALA A 118 6.58 -9.79 -10.69
N ARG A 119 5.49 -10.41 -11.17
CA ARG A 119 4.67 -11.33 -10.36
C ARG A 119 5.48 -12.50 -9.79
N ALA A 120 6.29 -13.18 -10.59
CA ALA A 120 6.94 -14.43 -10.17
C ALA A 120 7.90 -14.25 -8.97
N PRO A 121 8.82 -13.26 -8.94
CA PRO A 121 9.63 -12.99 -7.75
C PRO A 121 8.79 -12.62 -6.52
N VAL A 122 7.79 -11.76 -6.68
CA VAL A 122 6.93 -11.32 -5.57
C VAL A 122 6.11 -12.49 -5.02
N GLU A 123 5.57 -13.33 -5.88
CA GLU A 123 4.84 -14.55 -5.51
C GLU A 123 5.75 -15.53 -4.75
N ALA A 124 7.00 -15.70 -5.15
CA ALA A 124 7.95 -16.55 -4.44
C ALA A 124 8.22 -16.04 -3.02
N TRP A 125 8.44 -14.74 -2.86
CA TRP A 125 8.62 -14.10 -1.55
C TRP A 125 7.39 -14.22 -0.68
N LEU A 126 6.20 -13.93 -1.21
CA LEU A 126 4.94 -14.07 -0.48
C LEU A 126 4.69 -15.52 -0.04
N ASN A 127 4.97 -16.51 -0.89
CA ASN A 127 4.89 -17.91 -0.50
C ASN A 127 5.89 -18.30 0.58
N ALA A 128 7.08 -17.70 0.59
CA ALA A 128 8.06 -17.91 1.66
C ALA A 128 7.58 -17.27 2.98
N LEU A 129 7.08 -16.02 2.95
CA LEU A 129 6.49 -15.36 4.11
C LEU A 129 5.29 -16.15 4.67
N MET A 130 4.48 -16.75 3.81
CA MET A 130 3.34 -17.59 4.19
C MET A 130 3.77 -18.82 5.02
N LYS A 131 4.99 -19.35 4.85
CA LYS A 131 5.48 -20.45 5.70
C LYS A 131 5.65 -20.03 7.16
N ALA A 132 5.93 -18.76 7.39
CA ALA A 132 6.04 -18.14 8.71
C ALA A 132 4.77 -17.37 9.11
N HIS A 133 3.62 -17.64 8.48
CA HIS A 133 2.39 -16.85 8.67
C HIS A 133 1.96 -16.72 10.15
N HIS A 134 2.08 -17.79 10.94
CA HIS A 134 1.75 -17.80 12.36
C HIS A 134 2.60 -16.87 13.24
N THR A 135 3.73 -16.34 12.72
CA THR A 135 4.56 -15.36 13.40
C THR A 135 4.31 -13.93 12.90
N LEU A 136 3.48 -13.75 11.87
CA LEU A 136 3.12 -12.43 11.37
C LEU A 136 2.05 -11.85 12.28
N HIS A 137 2.25 -10.60 12.68
CA HIS A 137 1.19 -9.81 13.29
C HIS A 137 0.10 -9.50 12.24
N GLU A 138 -1.10 -9.20 12.73
CA GLU A 138 -2.31 -9.11 11.91
C GLU A 138 -2.19 -8.07 10.79
N GLU A 139 -1.64 -6.90 11.09
CA GLU A 139 -1.48 -5.78 10.17
C GLU A 139 -0.55 -6.15 9.00
N LEU A 140 0.55 -6.86 9.28
CA LEU A 140 1.44 -7.36 8.24
C LEU A 140 0.81 -8.47 7.41
N ALA A 141 -0.01 -9.33 8.02
CA ALA A 141 -0.77 -10.34 7.30
C ALA A 141 -1.78 -9.68 6.34
N TYR A 142 -2.48 -8.63 6.77
CA TYR A 142 -3.34 -7.81 5.91
C TYR A 142 -2.57 -7.19 4.75
N ARG A 143 -1.42 -6.59 5.01
CA ARG A 143 -0.55 -6.01 3.97
C ARG A 143 -0.09 -7.05 2.95
N CYS A 144 0.34 -8.24 3.38
CA CYS A 144 0.69 -9.34 2.49
C CYS A 144 -0.51 -9.81 1.65
N GLY A 145 -1.71 -9.81 2.25
CA GLY A 145 -2.97 -10.05 1.54
C GLY A 145 -3.21 -9.03 0.43
N LEU A 146 -3.06 -7.74 0.71
CA LEU A 146 -3.21 -6.66 -0.27
C LEU A 146 -2.15 -6.72 -1.38
N VAL A 147 -0.88 -7.01 -1.05
CA VAL A 147 0.18 -7.23 -2.04
C VAL A 147 -0.19 -8.41 -2.95
N SER A 148 -0.68 -9.51 -2.38
CA SER A 148 -1.12 -10.68 -3.15
C SER A 148 -2.27 -10.33 -4.11
N LEU A 149 -3.25 -9.55 -3.67
CA LEU A 149 -4.34 -9.08 -4.54
C LEU A 149 -3.83 -8.22 -5.70
N ALA A 150 -2.92 -7.27 -5.42
CA ALA A 150 -2.33 -6.41 -6.44
C ALA A 150 -1.49 -7.17 -7.48
N GLN A 151 -1.04 -8.39 -7.13
CA GLN A 151 -0.31 -9.30 -8.02
C GLN A 151 -1.23 -10.32 -8.72
N GLY A 152 -2.55 -10.24 -8.53
CA GLY A 152 -3.50 -11.19 -9.11
C GLY A 152 -3.40 -12.60 -8.49
N LEU A 153 -3.10 -12.68 -7.20
CA LEU A 153 -2.95 -13.92 -6.42
C LEU A 153 -4.06 -14.08 -5.37
N PRO A 154 -5.33 -14.27 -5.78
CA PRO A 154 -6.46 -14.25 -4.85
C PRO A 154 -6.42 -15.35 -3.80
N ASP A 155 -5.98 -16.56 -4.16
CA ASP A 155 -5.91 -17.67 -3.21
C ASP A 155 -4.81 -17.45 -2.15
N LEU A 156 -3.69 -16.82 -2.53
CA LEU A 156 -2.63 -16.45 -1.59
C LEU A 156 -3.10 -15.33 -0.66
N ALA A 157 -3.79 -14.33 -1.20
CA ALA A 157 -4.38 -13.25 -0.41
C ALA A 157 -5.33 -13.76 0.68
N ALA A 158 -6.23 -14.68 0.30
CA ALA A 158 -7.19 -15.28 1.23
C ALA A 158 -6.54 -16.11 2.34
N ARG A 159 -5.38 -16.71 2.06
CA ARG A 159 -4.60 -17.45 3.07
C ARG A 159 -3.96 -16.53 4.09
N PHE A 160 -3.43 -15.38 3.67
CA PHE A 160 -2.79 -14.43 4.59
C PHE A 160 -3.77 -13.90 5.64
N VAL A 161 -5.01 -13.62 5.25
CA VAL A 161 -6.01 -13.06 6.15
C VAL A 161 -6.90 -14.11 6.80
N GLU A 162 -6.61 -15.40 6.60
CA GLU A 162 -7.40 -16.52 7.11
C GLU A 162 -8.92 -16.45 6.75
N GLY A 163 -9.78 -17.17 7.49
CA GLY A 163 -11.23 -17.20 7.26
C GLY A 163 -11.73 -18.36 6.40
N GLY A 164 -10.89 -19.38 6.17
CA GLY A 164 -11.26 -20.61 5.46
C GLY A 164 -11.39 -20.46 3.95
N LYS A 165 -12.05 -21.43 3.30
CA LYS A 165 -12.24 -21.46 1.84
C LYS A 165 -12.98 -20.22 1.35
N LEU A 166 -12.54 -19.64 0.24
CA LEU A 166 -13.28 -18.54 -0.41
C LEU A 166 -14.68 -19.01 -0.84
N PRO A 167 -15.69 -18.14 -0.78
CA PRO A 167 -17.02 -18.44 -1.31
C PRO A 167 -16.98 -18.91 -2.77
N ALA A 168 -17.86 -19.86 -3.12
CA ALA A 168 -17.99 -20.33 -4.49
C ALA A 168 -18.67 -19.29 -5.41
N THR A 169 -19.42 -18.35 -4.83
CA THR A 169 -20.16 -17.30 -5.51
C THR A 169 -19.70 -15.93 -5.04
N PHE A 170 -19.77 -14.95 -5.93
CA PHE A 170 -19.50 -13.56 -5.61
C PHE A 170 -20.81 -12.78 -5.47
N THR A 171 -20.91 -11.92 -4.46
CA THR A 171 -22.08 -11.06 -4.20
C THR A 171 -21.69 -9.61 -4.46
N PRO A 172 -22.17 -8.98 -5.55
CA PRO A 172 -21.88 -7.58 -5.87
C PRO A 172 -22.24 -6.59 -4.76
N GLY A 173 -21.48 -5.49 -4.67
CA GLY A 173 -21.82 -4.31 -3.89
C GLY A 173 -21.68 -4.44 -2.36
N GLN A 174 -21.08 -5.53 -1.86
CA GLN A 174 -20.86 -5.67 -0.42
C GLN A 174 -19.84 -4.65 0.11
N THR A 175 -20.04 -4.20 1.35
CA THR A 175 -19.13 -3.30 2.04
C THR A 175 -18.70 -3.91 3.37
N PHE A 176 -17.53 -3.52 3.87
CA PHE A 176 -16.90 -4.18 5.04
C PHE A 176 -16.55 -3.23 6.18
N GLY A 177 -16.72 -1.90 6.00
CA GLY A 177 -16.37 -0.90 7.02
C GLY A 177 -14.97 -1.13 7.60
N PHE A 178 -14.91 -1.39 8.92
CA PHE A 178 -13.64 -1.63 9.61
C PHE A 178 -12.99 -3.00 9.36
N ASN A 179 -13.71 -3.98 8.79
CA ASN A 179 -13.22 -5.33 8.59
C ASN A 179 -12.28 -5.46 7.37
N VAL A 180 -10.96 -5.34 7.59
CA VAL A 180 -9.93 -5.46 6.55
C VAL A 180 -9.85 -6.89 5.99
N GLN A 181 -9.91 -7.91 6.86
CA GLN A 181 -9.95 -9.31 6.45
C GLN A 181 -11.08 -9.58 5.45
N GLY A 182 -12.30 -9.12 5.78
CA GLY A 182 -13.49 -9.27 4.95
C GLY A 182 -13.32 -8.61 3.58
N PHE A 183 -12.76 -7.39 3.56
CA PHE A 183 -12.44 -6.68 2.32
C PHE A 183 -11.44 -7.45 1.44
N VAL A 184 -10.33 -7.95 2.02
CA VAL A 184 -9.32 -8.72 1.27
C VAL A 184 -9.92 -10.01 0.68
N ARG A 185 -10.71 -10.75 1.47
CA ARG A 185 -11.38 -11.99 1.00
C ARG A 185 -12.42 -11.71 -0.08
N TYR A 186 -13.13 -10.59 0.02
CA TYR A 186 -14.08 -10.14 -0.99
C TYR A 186 -13.40 -9.86 -2.32
N LEU A 187 -12.32 -9.07 -2.32
CA LEU A 187 -11.53 -8.80 -3.52
C LEU A 187 -10.91 -10.07 -4.10
N ALA A 188 -10.44 -10.99 -3.25
CA ALA A 188 -9.93 -12.29 -3.71
C ALA A 188 -11.01 -13.10 -4.43
N THR A 189 -12.23 -13.12 -3.89
CA THR A 189 -13.38 -13.79 -4.51
C THR A 189 -13.75 -13.12 -5.83
N ALA A 190 -13.79 -11.78 -5.86
CA ALA A 190 -14.09 -10.99 -7.04
C ALA A 190 -13.08 -11.23 -8.18
N LEU A 191 -11.78 -11.26 -7.88
CA LEU A 191 -10.72 -11.57 -8.85
C LEU A 191 -10.88 -12.98 -9.43
N ARG A 192 -11.17 -13.98 -8.58
CA ARG A 192 -11.39 -15.37 -9.04
C ARG A 192 -12.57 -15.50 -9.98
N GLN A 193 -13.64 -14.75 -9.71
CA GLN A 193 -14.86 -14.77 -10.51
C GLN A 193 -14.83 -13.77 -11.67
N GLN A 194 -13.70 -13.06 -11.86
CA GLN A 194 -13.54 -12.01 -12.87
C GLN A 194 -14.70 -11.00 -12.82
N ALA A 195 -15.08 -10.61 -11.60
CA ALA A 195 -16.17 -9.67 -11.37
C ALA A 195 -15.88 -8.31 -12.02
N ARG A 196 -16.94 -7.59 -12.40
CA ARG A 196 -16.80 -6.26 -13.00
C ARG A 196 -16.37 -5.25 -11.93
N ALA A 197 -15.60 -4.25 -12.34
CA ALA A 197 -15.20 -3.16 -11.44
C ALA A 197 -16.40 -2.48 -10.76
N GLU A 198 -17.51 -2.35 -11.46
CA GLU A 198 -18.77 -1.78 -10.97
C GLU A 198 -19.31 -2.52 -9.73
N ASP A 199 -19.19 -3.85 -9.71
CA ASP A 199 -19.67 -4.68 -8.61
C ASP A 199 -18.77 -4.58 -7.37
N VAL A 200 -17.50 -4.26 -7.58
CA VAL A 200 -16.47 -4.15 -6.52
C VAL A 200 -16.39 -2.73 -5.97
N ARG A 201 -16.74 -1.73 -6.79
CA ARG A 201 -16.63 -0.30 -6.49
C ARG A 201 -17.21 0.11 -5.14
N PRO A 202 -18.40 -0.38 -4.69
CA PRO A 202 -18.92 -0.01 -3.37
C PRO A 202 -18.00 -0.44 -2.21
N ALA A 203 -17.37 -1.61 -2.32
CA ALA A 203 -16.42 -2.09 -1.31
C ALA A 203 -15.15 -1.21 -1.28
N TRP A 204 -14.64 -0.86 -2.46
CA TRP A 204 -13.48 0.01 -2.63
C TRP A 204 -13.76 1.42 -2.09
N ASP A 205 -14.89 2.02 -2.48
CA ASP A 205 -15.29 3.36 -2.05
C ASP A 205 -15.41 3.43 -0.52
N MET A 206 -16.07 2.45 0.10
CA MET A 206 -16.16 2.36 1.55
C MET A 206 -14.77 2.21 2.19
N PHE A 207 -13.90 1.34 1.66
CA PHE A 207 -12.55 1.12 2.19
C PHE A 207 -11.73 2.42 2.20
N VAL A 208 -11.79 3.19 1.11
CA VAL A 208 -11.13 4.50 0.99
C VAL A 208 -11.75 5.52 1.94
N GLU A 209 -13.09 5.57 2.03
CA GLU A 209 -13.80 6.49 2.92
C GLU A 209 -13.39 6.31 4.38
N VAL A 210 -13.31 5.07 4.86
CA VAL A 210 -12.96 4.76 6.26
C VAL A 210 -11.46 4.66 6.53
N PHE A 211 -10.60 4.81 5.51
CA PHE A 211 -9.16 4.69 5.67
C PHE A 211 -8.58 5.64 6.74
N PRO A 212 -8.94 6.95 6.80
CA PRO A 212 -8.40 7.85 7.82
C PRO A 212 -8.63 7.35 9.25
N LEU A 213 -9.82 6.79 9.54
CA LEU A 213 -10.12 6.18 10.83
C LEU A 213 -9.25 4.94 11.11
N LYS A 214 -9.04 4.09 10.12
CA LYS A 214 -8.18 2.89 10.26
C LYS A 214 -6.72 3.27 10.50
N SER A 215 -6.24 4.32 9.82
CA SER A 215 -4.89 4.83 10.02
C SER A 215 -4.74 5.46 11.40
N ALA A 216 -5.72 6.23 11.87
CA ALA A 216 -5.72 6.80 13.22
C ALA A 216 -5.76 5.75 14.33
N ALA A 217 -6.27 4.55 14.03
CA ALA A 217 -6.34 3.39 14.90
C ALA A 217 -5.20 2.37 14.66
N ASP A 218 -4.14 2.75 13.93
CA ASP A 218 -2.96 1.92 13.63
C ASP A 218 -3.28 0.56 12.95
N THR A 219 -4.48 0.42 12.37
CA THR A 219 -4.91 -0.83 11.72
C THR A 219 -4.38 -0.94 10.28
N LEU A 220 -4.20 0.20 9.62
CA LEU A 220 -3.64 0.29 8.27
C LEU A 220 -2.67 1.45 8.18
N GLU A 221 -1.66 1.30 7.34
CA GLU A 221 -0.74 2.35 6.96
C GLU A 221 -1.01 2.87 5.55
N TRP A 222 -0.40 4.00 5.18
CA TRP A 222 -0.55 4.65 3.89
C TRP A 222 -0.17 3.77 2.69
N GLN A 223 0.82 2.89 2.87
CA GLN A 223 1.21 1.93 1.86
C GLN A 223 0.15 0.84 1.63
N ASP A 224 -0.66 0.51 2.64
CA ASP A 224 -1.75 -0.46 2.50
C ASP A 224 -2.86 0.09 1.61
N LEU A 225 -3.16 1.38 1.73
CA LEU A 225 -4.06 2.08 0.83
C LEU A 225 -3.57 2.03 -0.63
N PHE A 226 -2.26 2.16 -0.86
CA PHE A 226 -1.67 2.05 -2.19
C PHE A 226 -1.79 0.64 -2.78
N TRP A 227 -1.59 -0.40 -1.97
CA TRP A 227 -1.78 -1.78 -2.42
C TRP A 227 -3.25 -2.06 -2.75
N ALA A 228 -4.18 -1.59 -1.92
CA ALA A 228 -5.60 -1.68 -2.19
C ALA A 228 -5.98 -0.92 -3.47
N ALA A 229 -5.44 0.29 -3.67
CA ALA A 229 -5.65 1.10 -4.87
C ALA A 229 -5.14 0.40 -6.12
N ARG A 230 -3.93 -0.17 -6.09
CA ARG A 230 -3.38 -0.95 -7.20
C ARG A 230 -4.25 -2.16 -7.50
N ALA A 231 -4.65 -2.92 -6.49
CA ALA A 231 -5.53 -4.08 -6.67
C ALA A 231 -6.85 -3.68 -7.33
N TYR A 232 -7.47 -2.57 -6.92
CA TYR A 232 -8.71 -2.08 -7.53
C TYR A 232 -8.51 -1.55 -8.97
N HIS A 233 -7.66 -0.53 -9.14
CA HIS A 233 -7.52 0.18 -10.41
C HIS A 233 -6.84 -0.66 -11.50
N VAL A 234 -5.86 -1.48 -11.16
CA VAL A 234 -5.18 -2.34 -12.14
C VAL A 234 -5.93 -3.65 -12.31
N GLY A 235 -6.33 -4.27 -11.19
CA GLY A 235 -6.97 -5.59 -11.20
C GLY A 235 -8.38 -5.60 -11.78
N PHE A 236 -9.17 -4.55 -11.55
CA PHE A 236 -10.57 -4.49 -11.99
C PHE A 236 -10.84 -3.40 -13.03
N GLU A 237 -10.26 -2.21 -12.89
CA GLU A 237 -10.45 -1.13 -13.88
C GLU A 237 -9.46 -1.21 -15.05
N HIS A 238 -8.48 -2.13 -15.00
CA HIS A 238 -7.46 -2.33 -16.03
C HIS A 238 -6.67 -1.06 -16.40
N ARG A 239 -6.51 -0.15 -15.43
CA ARG A 239 -5.69 1.05 -15.60
C ARG A 239 -4.21 0.70 -15.61
N PRO A 240 -3.37 1.48 -16.31
CA PRO A 240 -1.92 1.43 -16.15
C PRO A 240 -1.52 1.67 -14.68
N VAL A 241 -0.50 0.94 -14.21
CA VAL A 241 0.00 1.09 -12.83
C VAL A 241 0.41 2.55 -12.55
N ALA A 242 1.06 3.22 -13.51
CA ALA A 242 1.51 4.59 -13.42
C ALA A 242 0.39 5.65 -13.22
N GLU A 243 -0.88 5.29 -13.40
CA GLU A 243 -2.03 6.17 -13.18
C GLU A 243 -2.68 5.99 -11.80
N VAL A 244 -2.25 4.99 -11.02
CA VAL A 244 -2.88 4.64 -9.73
C VAL A 244 -2.73 5.77 -8.71
N ALA A 245 -1.57 6.43 -8.65
CA ALA A 245 -1.35 7.52 -7.70
C ALA A 245 -2.27 8.72 -7.96
N GLU A 246 -2.45 9.09 -9.23
CA GLU A 246 -3.37 10.16 -9.64
C GLU A 246 -4.82 9.80 -9.33
N ALA A 247 -5.25 8.60 -9.72
CA ALA A 247 -6.61 8.12 -9.47
C ALA A 247 -6.95 8.10 -7.97
N LEU A 248 -6.02 7.63 -7.13
CA LEU A 248 -6.18 7.62 -5.68
C LEU A 248 -6.24 9.04 -5.10
N HIS A 249 -5.30 9.92 -5.47
CA HIS A 249 -5.30 11.30 -4.99
C HIS A 249 -6.60 12.04 -5.34
N SER A 250 -7.05 11.95 -6.60
CA SER A 250 -8.29 12.55 -7.06
C SER A 250 -9.52 12.02 -6.32
N ARG A 251 -9.48 10.76 -5.85
CA ARG A 251 -10.59 10.16 -5.10
C ARG A 251 -10.72 10.70 -3.68
N VAL A 252 -9.59 11.00 -3.03
CA VAL A 252 -9.55 11.37 -1.60
C VAL A 252 -9.47 12.87 -1.36
N LYS A 253 -9.01 13.64 -2.35
CA LYS A 253 -8.92 15.09 -2.25
C LYS A 253 -10.33 15.68 -2.09
N PRO A 254 -10.61 16.45 -1.03
CA PRO A 254 -11.90 17.12 -0.85
C PRO A 254 -12.20 18.05 -2.04
N ALA A 255 -13.49 18.16 -2.40
CA ALA A 255 -13.92 19.19 -3.35
C ALA A 255 -13.58 20.57 -2.76
N GLY A 256 -12.83 21.37 -3.52
CA GLY A 256 -12.46 22.74 -3.15
C GLY A 256 -13.60 23.72 -3.30
#